data_AF-A0A938V0B0-F1
#
_entry.id   AF-A0A938V0B0-F1
#
_cell.length_a   1.000
_cell.length_b   1.000
_cell.length_c   1.000
_cell.angle_alpha   90.00
_cell.angle_beta   90.00
_cell.angle_gamma   90.00
#
_symmetry.space_group_name_H-M   'P 1'
#
loop_
_entity.id
_entity.type
_entity.pdbx_description
1 polymer ?
#
loop_
_entity_poly.entity_id
_entity_poly.type
_entity_poly.pdbx_seq_one_letter_code
_entity_poly.pdbx_strand_id
1 'polypeptide(L)'
;MRQLSLVVLSVVVGQGIATGCSGGGSVTAVDVPEDAAADTVEQELPPVTQDAAPEAGFELAAPEIEPVEVRPEETVEPGGAGYPCTLAGECNSGFCIYTPQGKQCTVACEEECPFGWTCSIHVPSLPDQVMVCVPRYLDLCRPCVANEECRMNGTDAGQACIPYGPGGAFCGEPCVDTPDCPQGYSCMDMEDVAGKAVTQCVRIEGECGCTQWDADSGATTGCYVENQAGKCAGERKCLAGGLSACSAKIPAAESCDGVDDDCDGDVDEGTAGGPCLVTNEHGSCPGVLSCSGGAAICEGDKAEAEQCDGLDNNCNGVVDEGFPDLNGNGKADCLESDADSDGVPNATDNCPNAYNPGQADNDMDGMGDTCDADDDNDMSPDTLDCGPFDPAIKPGLPEVCDGKDNSCNFQVDEGFKDTDFDGFADCIDEDDDGDGTVDAQDCAPLDAQVHPGAEETCDGKDNNCDFKLDEGFVDLDKDGLPDCVDVDDDGDGYGDANDNCPLTANPDRGRTWTRTDSATSATWMRTATVSRTPGTTARG
;
A
#
# COMPACT_ATOMS: atom_id res chain seq x y z
N MET A 1 41.14 -39.56 -21.13
CA MET A 1 42.49 -40.17 -21.05
C MET A 1 43.43 -39.17 -20.41
N ARG A 2 44.29 -39.67 -19.52
CA ARG A 2 45.17 -38.95 -18.60
C ARG A 2 46.05 -37.89 -19.26
N GLN A 3 46.30 -36.79 -18.55
CA GLN A 3 47.67 -36.50 -18.09
C GLN A 3 47.71 -35.51 -16.91
N LEU A 4 48.13 -36.07 -15.76
CA LEU A 4 48.97 -35.47 -14.72
C LEU A 4 50.12 -34.63 -15.35
N SER A 5 50.74 -33.60 -14.76
CA SER A 5 51.12 -33.43 -13.36
C SER A 5 51.81 -32.07 -13.12
N LEU A 6 51.90 -31.74 -11.82
CA LEU A 6 53.00 -31.07 -11.10
C LEU A 6 53.07 -29.54 -10.96
N VAL A 7 52.71 -29.16 -9.74
CA VAL A 7 53.15 -28.04 -8.90
C VAL A 7 54.68 -27.97 -8.77
N VAL A 8 55.24 -26.76 -8.82
CA VAL A 8 56.39 -26.35 -7.98
C VAL A 8 56.17 -24.92 -7.48
N LEU A 9 56.21 -24.83 -6.15
CA LEU A 9 56.12 -23.67 -5.27
C LEU A 9 57.42 -22.85 -5.30
N SER A 10 57.35 -21.51 -5.28
CA SER A 10 58.35 -20.67 -4.61
C SER A 10 57.79 -19.28 -4.31
N VAL A 11 57.80 -18.99 -3.02
CA VAL A 11 57.42 -17.78 -2.30
C VAL A 11 58.43 -16.66 -2.56
N VAL A 12 57.97 -15.43 -2.78
CA VAL A 12 58.62 -14.22 -2.24
C VAL A 12 57.54 -13.21 -1.87
N VAL A 13 57.46 -12.91 -0.57
CA VAL A 13 56.72 -11.80 0.04
C VAL A 13 57.47 -10.50 -0.21
N GLY A 14 56.74 -9.44 -0.58
CA GLY A 14 57.27 -8.08 -0.63
C GLY A 14 56.14 -7.07 -0.50
N GLN A 15 55.88 -6.63 0.73
CA GLN A 15 55.04 -5.48 1.04
C GLN A 15 55.68 -4.20 0.48
N GLY A 16 54.86 -3.32 -0.10
CA GLY A 16 55.24 -1.99 -0.55
C GLY A 16 54.05 -1.05 -0.45
N ILE A 17 53.94 -0.42 0.72
CA ILE A 17 53.06 0.72 1.03
C ILE A 17 53.63 1.96 0.36
N ALA A 18 52.81 2.69 -0.42
CA ALA A 18 53.04 4.11 -0.70
C ALA A 18 51.74 4.78 -1.19
N THR A 19 51.17 5.60 -0.32
CA THR A 19 50.25 6.69 -0.60
C THR A 19 50.98 7.81 -1.37
N GLY A 20 50.32 8.42 -2.36
CA GLY A 20 50.85 9.58 -3.07
C GLY A 20 49.92 10.11 -4.16
N CYS A 21 49.22 11.20 -3.83
CA CYS A 21 48.34 11.97 -4.70
C CYS A 21 49.05 12.68 -5.87
N SER A 22 48.24 12.94 -6.90
CA SER A 22 48.19 14.13 -7.75
C SER A 22 48.82 14.07 -9.16
N GLY A 23 47.94 13.90 -10.16
CA GLY A 23 47.75 14.91 -11.21
C GLY A 23 48.23 14.58 -12.63
N GLY A 24 47.27 14.36 -13.54
CA GLY A 24 47.34 14.90 -14.90
C GLY A 24 47.05 13.94 -16.07
N GLY A 25 45.90 14.14 -16.72
CA GLY A 25 45.83 14.19 -18.19
C GLY A 25 45.13 13.07 -18.97
N SER A 26 43.88 13.37 -19.39
CA SER A 26 43.37 13.30 -20.77
C SER A 26 42.99 11.95 -21.43
N VAL A 27 41.68 11.88 -21.76
CA VAL A 27 40.94 11.13 -22.83
C VAL A 27 40.96 9.59 -22.76
N THR A 28 39.89 8.81 -23.01
CA THR A 28 38.63 8.94 -23.78
C THR A 28 37.51 8.08 -23.15
N ALA A 29 36.27 8.49 -23.44
CA ALA A 29 34.96 7.94 -23.07
C ALA A 29 34.71 6.45 -23.35
N VAL A 30 33.80 5.83 -22.57
CA VAL A 30 32.49 5.35 -23.05
C VAL A 30 31.48 5.48 -21.90
N ASP A 31 30.40 6.22 -22.18
CA ASP A 31 29.27 6.54 -21.31
C ASP A 31 28.28 5.38 -21.10
N VAL A 32 27.66 5.38 -19.91
CA VAL A 32 26.33 4.84 -19.56
C VAL A 32 25.43 6.07 -19.33
N PRO A 33 24.18 6.13 -19.83
CA PRO A 33 23.01 6.13 -18.92
C PRO A 33 21.74 5.46 -19.52
N GLU A 34 20.94 4.74 -18.71
CA GLU A 34 19.67 5.12 -18.02
C GLU A 34 18.42 5.33 -18.90
N ASP A 35 17.42 4.48 -18.59
CA ASP A 35 15.97 4.65 -18.44
C ASP A 35 15.01 5.25 -19.50
N ALA A 36 13.85 4.56 -19.54
CA ALA A 36 12.49 4.95 -19.90
C ALA A 36 12.06 5.06 -21.38
N ALA A 37 11.16 4.14 -21.79
CA ALA A 37 9.94 4.36 -22.61
C ALA A 37 9.28 2.99 -22.86
N ALA A 38 8.06 2.72 -22.38
CA ALA A 38 6.78 3.07 -23.01
C ALA A 38 6.65 2.50 -24.43
N ASP A 39 6.02 1.33 -24.52
CA ASP A 39 5.68 0.63 -25.76
C ASP A 39 4.25 1.02 -26.15
N THR A 40 4.11 1.83 -27.20
CA THR A 40 2.84 2.09 -27.89
C THR A 40 3.04 1.80 -29.36
N VAL A 41 2.37 0.76 -29.83
CA VAL A 41 2.30 0.34 -31.22
C VAL A 41 1.28 1.21 -31.94
N GLU A 42 1.74 2.15 -32.78
CA GLU A 42 0.92 2.75 -33.85
C GLU A 42 1.23 2.06 -35.18
N GLN A 43 0.19 1.49 -35.80
CA GLN A 43 0.25 0.94 -37.16
C GLN A 43 0.19 2.07 -38.19
N GLU A 44 1.16 2.10 -39.10
CA GLU A 44 1.13 2.94 -40.30
C GLU A 44 0.14 2.38 -41.35
N LEU A 45 -0.84 3.21 -41.76
CA LEU A 45 -1.57 3.06 -43.02
C LEU A 45 -0.92 3.96 -44.10
N PRO A 46 -0.83 3.53 -45.37
CA PRO A 46 -0.17 4.31 -46.42
C PRO A 46 -1.04 5.49 -46.94
N PRO A 47 -0.42 6.54 -47.51
CA PRO A 47 -1.13 7.77 -47.89
C PRO A 47 -1.85 7.65 -49.24
N VAL A 48 -3.08 8.17 -49.27
CA VAL A 48 -3.82 8.47 -50.50
C VAL A 48 -3.43 9.87 -50.97
N THR A 49 -2.83 9.98 -52.16
CA THR A 49 -2.57 11.26 -52.81
C THR A 49 -3.69 11.60 -53.80
N GLN A 50 -4.35 12.73 -53.56
CA GLN A 50 -5.15 13.47 -54.53
C GLN A 50 -4.24 14.40 -55.33
N ASP A 51 -4.38 14.40 -56.66
CA ASP A 51 -4.44 15.61 -57.51
C ASP A 51 -4.29 15.24 -59.00
N ALA A 52 -5.39 15.37 -59.75
CA ALA A 52 -5.34 15.65 -61.19
C ALA A 52 -6.70 16.19 -61.68
N ALA A 53 -6.66 17.38 -62.29
CA ALA A 53 -7.66 17.94 -63.20
C ALA A 53 -6.93 18.86 -64.19
N PRO A 54 -7.50 19.26 -65.36
CA PRO A 54 -8.60 18.69 -66.15
C PRO A 54 -8.26 18.59 -67.67
N GLU A 55 -9.32 18.39 -68.48
CA GLU A 55 -9.50 18.73 -69.91
C GLU A 55 -9.26 17.63 -70.98
N ALA A 56 -10.35 16.95 -71.35
CA ALA A 56 -10.61 16.59 -72.75
C ALA A 56 -12.12 16.62 -73.01
N GLY A 57 -12.54 17.59 -73.82
CA GLY A 57 -13.93 17.84 -74.18
C GLY A 57 -14.55 16.70 -74.99
N PHE A 58 -15.81 16.43 -74.69
CA PHE A 58 -16.71 15.68 -75.56
C PHE A 58 -18.05 16.41 -75.62
N GLU A 59 -18.30 16.99 -76.78
CA GLU A 59 -19.46 17.78 -77.15
C GLU A 59 -20.62 16.81 -77.45
N LEU A 60 -21.62 16.75 -76.56
CA LEU A 60 -22.89 16.07 -76.82
C LEU A 60 -23.98 17.11 -76.97
N ALA A 61 -24.50 17.17 -78.20
CA ALA A 61 -25.60 18.02 -78.61
C ALA A 61 -26.84 17.80 -77.74
N ALA A 62 -27.37 18.89 -77.19
CA ALA A 62 -28.70 18.92 -76.60
C ALA A 62 -29.76 18.69 -77.69
N PRO A 63 -30.79 17.85 -77.46
CA PRO A 63 -31.92 17.78 -78.36
C PRO A 63 -32.72 19.10 -78.25
N GLU A 64 -32.99 19.72 -79.40
CA GLU A 64 -33.88 20.87 -79.51
C GLU A 64 -35.28 20.45 -79.07
N ILE A 65 -35.74 20.98 -77.94
CA ILE A 65 -37.12 20.83 -77.45
C ILE A 65 -37.96 21.89 -78.17
N GLU A 66 -38.85 21.44 -79.06
CA GLU A 66 -39.91 22.27 -79.66
C GLU A 66 -40.77 22.89 -78.55
N PRO A 67 -41.14 24.19 -78.63
CA PRO A 67 -41.94 24.83 -77.60
C PRO A 67 -43.34 24.20 -77.56
N VAL A 68 -43.67 23.56 -76.44
CA VAL A 68 -45.04 23.21 -76.09
C VAL A 68 -45.84 24.51 -75.97
N GLU A 69 -46.93 24.64 -76.73
CA GLU A 69 -47.85 25.77 -76.63
C GLU A 69 -48.41 25.85 -75.20
N VAL A 70 -47.97 26.85 -74.45
CA VAL A 70 -48.55 27.21 -73.16
C VAL A 70 -49.98 27.70 -73.42
N ARG A 71 -50.96 26.89 -73.03
CA ARG A 71 -52.37 27.31 -72.93
C ARG A 71 -52.43 28.46 -71.91
N PRO A 72 -53.11 29.58 -72.18
CA PRO A 72 -53.11 30.73 -71.27
C PRO A 72 -53.64 30.32 -69.90
N GLU A 73 -52.95 30.74 -68.83
CA GLU A 73 -53.43 30.63 -67.45
C GLU A 73 -54.85 31.22 -67.39
N GLU A 74 -55.83 30.36 -67.16
CA GLU A 74 -57.19 30.77 -66.89
C GLU A 74 -57.17 31.47 -65.52
N THR A 75 -57.36 32.79 -65.51
CA THR A 75 -57.41 33.57 -64.27
C THR A 75 -58.57 33.06 -63.42
N VAL A 76 -58.27 32.39 -62.30
CA VAL A 76 -59.28 31.86 -61.37
C VAL A 76 -60.13 33.03 -60.85
N GLU A 77 -61.44 32.99 -61.09
CA GLU A 77 -62.35 34.03 -60.65
C GLU A 77 -62.44 34.08 -59.10
N PRO A 78 -62.56 35.27 -58.49
CA PRO A 78 -62.79 35.40 -57.06
C PRO A 78 -63.97 34.55 -56.56
N GLY A 79 -63.69 33.67 -55.59
CA GLY A 79 -64.66 32.72 -55.02
C GLY A 79 -64.95 31.49 -55.89
N GLY A 80 -64.31 31.36 -57.07
CA GLY A 80 -64.37 30.17 -57.94
C GLY A 80 -63.51 29.00 -57.44
N ALA A 81 -63.65 27.83 -58.06
CA ALA A 81 -62.86 26.65 -57.67
C ALA A 81 -61.35 26.91 -57.80
N GLY A 82 -60.59 26.61 -56.74
CA GLY A 82 -59.15 26.92 -56.63
C GLY A 82 -58.84 28.32 -56.06
N TYR A 83 -59.83 29.19 -55.84
CA TYR A 83 -59.61 30.50 -55.24
C TYR A 83 -59.30 30.36 -53.73
N PRO A 84 -58.29 31.05 -53.17
CA PRO A 84 -57.96 30.93 -51.75
C PRO A 84 -59.11 31.43 -50.84
N CYS A 85 -59.38 30.73 -49.76
CA CYS A 85 -60.44 31.06 -48.81
C CYS A 85 -60.01 30.87 -47.36
N THR A 86 -60.67 31.54 -46.43
CA THR A 86 -60.53 31.32 -44.98
C THR A 86 -61.81 30.78 -44.37
N LEU A 87 -62.95 31.19 -44.93
CA LEU A 87 -64.31 30.85 -44.51
C LEU A 87 -65.12 30.35 -45.71
N ALA A 88 -66.07 29.45 -45.46
CA ALA A 88 -66.99 28.89 -46.45
C ALA A 88 -67.75 29.95 -47.26
N GLY A 89 -68.11 31.08 -46.64
CA GLY A 89 -68.86 32.17 -47.28
C GLY A 89 -68.07 33.00 -48.29
N GLU A 90 -66.76 32.79 -48.41
CA GLU A 90 -65.91 33.44 -49.43
C GLU A 90 -65.94 32.70 -50.77
N CYS A 91 -66.54 31.50 -50.79
CA CYS A 91 -66.65 30.65 -51.96
C CYS A 91 -68.05 30.75 -52.56
N ASN A 92 -68.14 30.91 -53.88
CA ASN A 92 -69.43 31.00 -54.59
C ASN A 92 -70.29 29.73 -54.41
N SER A 93 -69.64 28.60 -54.15
CA SER A 93 -70.25 27.31 -53.84
C SER A 93 -70.62 27.12 -52.36
N GLY A 94 -70.13 27.97 -51.46
CA GLY A 94 -70.23 27.79 -50.02
C GLY A 94 -69.27 26.75 -49.43
N PHE A 95 -68.33 26.19 -50.21
CA PHE A 95 -67.39 25.17 -49.73
C PHE A 95 -65.94 25.64 -49.82
N CYS A 96 -65.28 25.69 -48.66
CA CYS A 96 -63.86 26.00 -48.51
C CYS A 96 -63.15 24.75 -47.96
N ILE A 97 -62.34 24.09 -48.79
CA ILE A 97 -61.63 22.84 -48.45
C ILE A 97 -60.15 23.12 -48.20
N TYR A 98 -59.49 22.22 -47.47
CA TYR A 98 -58.04 22.27 -47.30
C TYR A 98 -57.37 21.58 -48.48
N THR A 99 -56.37 22.23 -49.07
CA THR A 99 -55.47 21.62 -50.06
C THR A 99 -54.02 21.82 -49.61
N PRO A 100 -53.05 21.05 -50.17
CA PRO A 100 -51.63 21.26 -49.89
C PRO A 100 -51.11 22.68 -50.16
N GLN A 101 -51.84 23.46 -50.97
CA GLN A 101 -51.51 24.85 -51.33
C GLN A 101 -52.22 25.88 -50.43
N GLY A 102 -52.97 25.42 -49.42
CA GLY A 102 -53.79 26.25 -48.53
C GLY A 102 -55.28 25.96 -48.70
N LYS A 103 -56.12 26.68 -47.94
CA LYS A 103 -57.57 26.57 -48.08
C LYS A 103 -58.03 27.16 -49.41
N GLN A 104 -58.78 26.39 -50.18
CA GLN A 104 -59.28 26.79 -51.49
C GLN A 104 -60.78 26.51 -51.63
N CYS A 105 -61.46 27.37 -52.37
CA CYS A 105 -62.85 27.18 -52.75
C CYS A 105 -62.99 25.98 -53.67
N THR A 106 -64.06 25.22 -53.51
CA THR A 106 -64.40 24.09 -54.38
C THR A 106 -65.82 24.25 -54.94
N VAL A 107 -66.35 23.27 -55.67
CA VAL A 107 -67.74 23.15 -56.10
C VAL A 107 -68.27 21.76 -55.73
N ALA A 108 -69.57 21.65 -55.48
CA ALA A 108 -70.21 20.35 -55.36
C ALA A 108 -70.22 19.64 -56.72
N CYS A 109 -70.11 18.31 -56.72
CA CYS A 109 -70.03 17.51 -57.94
C CYS A 109 -70.88 16.25 -57.80
N GLU A 110 -71.40 15.76 -58.93
CA GLU A 110 -71.98 14.40 -59.03
C GLU A 110 -71.05 13.50 -59.83
N GLU A 111 -70.55 13.95 -61.00
CA GLU A 111 -69.54 13.24 -61.81
C GLU A 111 -68.51 14.15 -62.52
N GLU A 112 -68.79 15.44 -62.75
CA GLU A 112 -67.88 16.35 -63.47
C GLU A 112 -67.23 17.40 -62.54
N CYS A 113 -65.91 17.52 -62.62
CA CYS A 113 -65.11 18.51 -61.90
C CYS A 113 -64.24 19.32 -62.87
N PRO A 114 -63.78 20.53 -62.45
CA PRO A 114 -62.81 21.31 -63.22
C PRO A 114 -61.56 20.50 -63.57
N PHE A 115 -60.88 20.86 -64.67
CA PHE A 115 -59.69 20.15 -65.11
C PHE A 115 -58.64 20.06 -63.99
N GLY A 116 -58.18 18.85 -63.67
CA GLY A 116 -57.23 18.57 -62.58
C GLY A 116 -57.86 18.29 -61.22
N TRP A 117 -59.19 18.31 -61.11
CA TRP A 117 -59.94 17.99 -59.89
C TRP A 117 -60.75 16.70 -60.08
N THR A 118 -60.92 15.94 -59.01
CA THR A 118 -61.72 14.71 -58.97
C THR A 118 -62.87 14.86 -57.99
N CYS A 119 -63.98 14.18 -58.25
CA CYS A 119 -65.16 14.25 -57.39
C CYS A 119 -64.99 13.29 -56.21
N SER A 120 -64.91 13.81 -54.99
CA SER A 120 -64.67 12.99 -53.79
C SER A 120 -65.45 13.47 -52.56
N ILE A 121 -65.56 12.59 -51.56
CA ILE A 121 -66.17 12.89 -50.26
C ILE A 121 -65.09 13.45 -49.35
N HIS A 122 -65.03 14.77 -49.20
CA HIS A 122 -64.05 15.40 -48.32
C HIS A 122 -64.67 15.81 -46.96
N VAL A 123 -64.42 14.97 -45.93
CA VAL A 123 -64.43 15.22 -44.46
C VAL A 123 -65.73 15.66 -43.71
N PRO A 124 -65.85 15.40 -42.39
CA PRO A 124 -67.04 14.81 -41.74
C PRO A 124 -67.87 15.80 -40.91
N SER A 125 -67.82 17.09 -41.23
CA SER A 125 -68.42 18.15 -40.41
C SER A 125 -69.82 18.62 -40.86
N LEU A 126 -70.38 17.98 -41.89
CA LEU A 126 -71.75 18.21 -42.36
C LEU A 126 -72.57 16.91 -42.21
N PRO A 127 -73.84 16.99 -41.79
CA PRO A 127 -74.69 15.82 -41.55
C PRO A 127 -75.07 15.04 -42.82
N ASP A 128 -74.77 15.59 -44.02
CA ASP A 128 -75.03 14.97 -45.31
C ASP A 128 -73.70 14.78 -46.07
N GLN A 129 -73.47 13.58 -46.64
CA GLN A 129 -72.31 13.29 -47.50
C GLN A 129 -72.43 14.09 -48.80
N VAL A 130 -71.84 15.29 -48.84
CA VAL A 130 -71.79 16.11 -50.05
C VAL A 130 -70.49 15.79 -50.80
N MET A 131 -70.63 15.32 -52.04
CA MET A 131 -69.53 15.14 -52.97
C MET A 131 -69.05 16.52 -53.45
N VAL A 132 -67.76 16.80 -53.28
CA VAL A 132 -67.14 18.05 -53.71
C VAL A 132 -65.91 17.76 -54.56
N CYS A 133 -65.57 18.68 -55.46
CA CYS A 133 -64.35 18.54 -56.23
C CYS A 133 -63.16 18.71 -55.29
N VAL A 134 -62.19 17.81 -55.36
CA VAL A 134 -60.90 17.97 -54.68
C VAL A 134 -59.78 17.90 -55.71
N PRO A 135 -58.63 18.57 -55.49
CA PRO A 135 -57.47 18.36 -56.33
C PRO A 135 -57.12 16.87 -56.43
N ARG A 136 -56.76 16.40 -57.62
CA ARG A 136 -56.46 14.97 -57.85
C ARG A 136 -55.35 14.42 -56.95
N TYR A 137 -54.34 15.22 -56.64
CA TYR A 137 -53.15 14.81 -55.88
C TYR A 137 -53.19 15.28 -54.42
N LEU A 138 -54.36 15.20 -53.77
CA LEU A 138 -54.58 15.76 -52.44
C LEU A 138 -53.74 15.06 -51.35
N ASP A 139 -53.67 13.73 -51.42
CA ASP A 139 -52.94 12.90 -50.45
C ASP A 139 -51.47 12.69 -50.85
N LEU A 140 -51.04 13.21 -52.00
CA LEU A 140 -49.67 13.04 -52.48
C LEU A 140 -48.68 13.71 -51.51
N CYS A 141 -47.62 12.98 -51.13
CA CYS A 141 -46.66 13.37 -50.10
C CYS A 141 -47.24 13.52 -48.67
N ARG A 142 -48.44 13.01 -48.39
CA ARG A 142 -48.97 12.96 -47.03
C ARG A 142 -48.21 11.94 -46.17
N PRO A 143 -47.81 12.25 -44.92
CA PRO A 143 -47.23 11.27 -44.00
C PRO A 143 -48.19 10.10 -43.75
N CYS A 144 -47.68 8.88 -43.78
CA CYS A 144 -48.46 7.67 -43.53
C CYS A 144 -47.63 6.59 -42.84
N VAL A 145 -48.32 5.69 -42.14
CA VAL A 145 -47.75 4.42 -41.61
C VAL A 145 -48.34 3.18 -42.26
N ALA A 146 -49.49 3.31 -42.92
CA ALA A 146 -50.19 2.22 -43.60
C ALA A 146 -50.79 2.67 -44.94
N ASN A 147 -50.99 1.72 -45.86
CA ASN A 147 -51.55 1.99 -47.19
C ASN A 147 -52.97 2.59 -47.13
N GLU A 148 -53.75 2.24 -46.12
CA GLU A 148 -55.13 2.70 -45.92
C GLU A 148 -55.21 4.20 -45.63
N GLU A 149 -54.15 4.79 -45.07
CA GLU A 149 -54.09 6.21 -44.72
C GLU A 149 -53.94 7.11 -45.96
N CYS A 150 -53.54 6.52 -47.09
CA CYS A 150 -53.41 7.21 -48.37
C CYS A 150 -54.71 7.20 -49.19
N ARG A 151 -55.78 6.57 -48.69
CA ARG A 151 -57.06 6.39 -49.40
C ARG A 151 -58.17 7.28 -48.86
N MET A 152 -57.84 8.48 -48.38
CA MET A 152 -58.80 9.38 -47.69
C MET A 152 -59.96 9.81 -48.59
N ASN A 153 -59.75 9.85 -49.90
CA ASN A 153 -60.77 10.19 -50.89
C ASN A 153 -61.68 9.02 -51.30
N GLY A 154 -61.46 7.81 -50.76
CA GLY A 154 -62.31 6.64 -50.97
C GLY A 154 -62.39 6.11 -52.41
N THR A 155 -61.61 6.66 -53.35
CA THR A 155 -61.82 6.44 -54.79
C THR A 155 -60.85 5.51 -55.49
N ASP A 156 -59.65 5.17 -54.96
CA ASP A 156 -58.71 4.37 -55.76
C ASP A 156 -57.96 3.26 -54.98
N ALA A 157 -58.04 2.03 -55.50
CA ALA A 157 -57.35 0.85 -54.99
C ALA A 157 -55.83 0.82 -55.29
N GLY A 158 -55.27 1.95 -55.75
CA GLY A 158 -53.89 2.04 -56.24
C GLY A 158 -52.96 2.93 -55.40
N GLN A 159 -53.48 3.76 -54.49
CA GLN A 159 -52.65 4.59 -53.62
C GLN A 159 -51.96 3.72 -52.56
N ALA A 160 -50.69 4.02 -52.33
CA ALA A 160 -49.83 3.26 -51.43
C ALA A 160 -48.97 4.20 -50.57
N CYS A 161 -48.66 3.75 -49.36
CA CYS A 161 -47.73 4.40 -48.48
C CYS A 161 -46.32 3.92 -48.82
N ILE A 162 -45.46 4.83 -49.28
CA ILE A 162 -44.15 4.52 -49.84
C ILE A 162 -43.04 5.01 -48.89
N PRO A 163 -42.08 4.17 -48.48
CA PRO A 163 -40.96 4.58 -47.64
C PRO A 163 -39.93 5.42 -48.42
N TYR A 164 -39.58 6.58 -47.87
CA TYR A 164 -38.55 7.51 -48.34
C TYR A 164 -37.32 7.48 -47.41
N GLY A 165 -36.73 6.30 -47.21
CA GLY A 165 -35.55 6.12 -46.37
C GLY A 165 -35.77 6.55 -44.91
N PRO A 166 -34.79 7.20 -44.24
CA PRO A 166 -34.88 7.52 -42.81
C PRO A 166 -35.90 8.61 -42.49
N GLY A 167 -36.32 9.38 -43.50
CA GLY A 167 -37.28 10.48 -43.36
C GLY A 167 -38.71 10.04 -43.12
N GLY A 168 -39.03 8.79 -43.47
CA GLY A 168 -40.32 8.14 -43.26
C GLY A 168 -41.06 7.76 -44.53
N ALA A 169 -42.26 7.24 -44.39
CA ALA A 169 -43.15 6.87 -45.48
C ALA A 169 -44.22 7.94 -45.78
N PHE A 170 -44.50 8.12 -47.07
CA PHE A 170 -45.44 9.12 -47.57
C PHE A 170 -46.32 8.54 -48.68
N CYS A 171 -47.53 9.06 -48.78
CA CYS A 171 -48.52 8.62 -49.74
C CYS A 171 -48.12 8.97 -51.18
N GLY A 172 -48.12 7.96 -52.02
CA GLY A 172 -47.99 8.06 -53.47
C GLY A 172 -49.33 8.01 -54.19
N GLU A 173 -49.33 8.44 -55.45
CA GLU A 173 -50.47 8.32 -56.36
C GLU A 173 -50.11 7.37 -57.52
N PRO A 174 -50.96 6.43 -57.94
CA PRO A 174 -50.65 5.51 -59.04
C PRO A 174 -50.45 6.25 -60.37
N CYS A 175 -49.47 5.79 -61.16
CA CYS A 175 -49.13 6.35 -62.47
C CYS A 175 -48.69 5.25 -63.44
N VAL A 176 -48.73 5.54 -64.74
CA VAL A 176 -48.22 4.64 -65.79
C VAL A 176 -46.88 5.18 -66.31
N ASP A 177 -46.80 6.48 -66.57
CA ASP A 177 -45.58 7.16 -67.03
C ASP A 177 -45.37 8.50 -66.30
N THR A 178 -44.14 9.03 -66.31
CA THR A 178 -43.79 10.31 -65.66
C THR A 178 -44.71 11.50 -66.01
N PRO A 179 -45.22 11.67 -67.24
CA PRO A 179 -46.15 12.75 -67.58
C PRO A 179 -47.51 12.69 -66.84
N ASP A 180 -47.86 11.55 -66.22
CA ASP A 180 -49.07 11.41 -65.40
C ASP A 180 -48.92 12.06 -64.01
N CYS A 181 -47.68 12.37 -63.62
CA CYS A 181 -47.35 12.95 -62.33
C CYS A 181 -47.30 14.48 -62.37
N PRO A 182 -47.68 15.16 -61.28
CA PRO A 182 -47.60 16.61 -61.20
C PRO A 182 -46.15 17.09 -61.22
N GLN A 183 -45.94 18.36 -61.53
CA GLN A 183 -44.60 18.96 -61.59
C GLN A 183 -43.84 18.73 -60.27
N GLY A 184 -42.60 18.22 -60.37
CA GLY A 184 -41.76 17.88 -59.21
C GLY A 184 -41.90 16.42 -58.74
N TYR A 185 -42.73 15.61 -59.42
CA TYR A 185 -42.89 14.18 -59.17
C TYR A 185 -42.56 13.38 -60.42
N SER A 186 -42.02 12.17 -60.24
CA SER A 186 -41.78 11.22 -61.31
C SER A 186 -42.48 9.91 -61.00
N CYS A 187 -42.93 9.22 -62.05
CA CYS A 187 -43.48 7.89 -61.92
C CYS A 187 -42.32 6.90 -61.71
N MET A 188 -42.31 6.17 -60.59
CA MET A 188 -41.26 5.20 -60.26
C MET A 188 -41.87 3.92 -59.70
N ASP A 189 -41.18 2.80 -59.95
CA ASP A 189 -41.47 1.51 -59.32
C ASP A 189 -40.85 1.49 -57.93
N MET A 190 -41.70 1.30 -56.92
CA MET A 190 -41.37 1.32 -55.50
C MET A 190 -41.94 0.07 -54.81
N GLU A 191 -41.55 -0.14 -53.57
CA GLU A 191 -42.23 -1.08 -52.67
C GLU A 191 -43.03 -0.28 -51.64
N ASP A 192 -44.27 -0.68 -51.37
CA ASP A 192 -45.07 -0.08 -50.31
C ASP A 192 -44.58 -0.53 -48.92
N VAL A 193 -45.14 0.07 -47.85
CA VAL A 193 -44.85 -0.32 -46.46
C VAL A 193 -45.20 -1.78 -46.12
N ALA A 194 -45.95 -2.49 -46.99
CA ALA A 194 -46.23 -3.91 -46.86
C ALA A 194 -45.30 -4.80 -47.73
N GLY A 195 -44.28 -4.22 -48.37
CA GLY A 195 -43.33 -4.92 -49.22
C GLY A 195 -43.89 -5.32 -50.59
N LYS A 196 -44.98 -4.71 -51.04
CA LYS A 196 -45.59 -4.98 -52.34
C LYS A 196 -45.07 -3.99 -53.38
N ALA A 197 -44.63 -4.50 -54.52
CA ALA A 197 -44.25 -3.69 -55.67
C ALA A 197 -45.45 -2.88 -56.20
N VAL A 198 -45.26 -1.56 -56.30
CA VAL A 198 -46.26 -0.58 -56.74
C VAL A 198 -45.57 0.51 -57.58
N THR A 199 -46.26 1.00 -58.61
CA THR A 199 -45.78 2.13 -59.42
C THR A 199 -46.51 3.38 -58.98
N GLN A 200 -45.79 4.38 -58.48
CA GLN A 200 -46.37 5.59 -57.89
C GLN A 200 -45.62 6.86 -58.32
N CYS A 201 -46.34 7.98 -58.34
CA CYS A 201 -45.76 9.31 -58.40
C CYS A 201 -45.03 9.59 -57.10
N VAL A 202 -43.71 9.71 -57.18
CA VAL A 202 -42.83 10.02 -56.06
C VAL A 202 -42.07 11.32 -56.33
N ARG A 203 -41.81 12.09 -55.27
CA ARG A 203 -41.15 13.39 -55.39
C ARG A 203 -39.70 13.24 -55.85
N ILE A 204 -39.27 14.05 -56.81
CA ILE A 204 -37.92 13.96 -57.42
C ILE A 204 -36.85 14.59 -56.53
N GLU A 205 -37.17 15.73 -55.89
CA GLU A 205 -36.26 16.46 -55.00
C GLU A 205 -37.00 17.06 -53.78
N GLY A 206 -36.38 16.95 -52.60
CA GLY A 206 -36.87 17.48 -51.33
C GLY A 206 -37.76 16.52 -50.55
N GLU A 207 -37.70 16.59 -49.22
CA GLU A 207 -38.52 15.76 -48.33
C GLU A 207 -40.00 16.14 -48.41
N CYS A 208 -40.89 15.15 -48.47
CA CYS A 208 -42.32 15.36 -48.27
C CYS A 208 -42.53 15.99 -46.88
N GLY A 209 -43.29 17.08 -46.84
CA GLY A 209 -43.62 17.79 -45.61
C GLY A 209 -44.92 17.29 -45.00
N CYS A 210 -45.53 18.11 -44.17
CA CYS A 210 -46.89 17.87 -43.73
C CYS A 210 -47.66 19.18 -43.65
N THR A 211 -48.96 19.11 -43.92
CA THR A 211 -49.86 20.27 -43.95
C THR A 211 -50.43 20.55 -42.56
N GLN A 212 -51.04 21.73 -42.37
CA GLN A 212 -51.77 22.02 -41.13
C GLN A 212 -52.88 21.00 -40.86
N TRP A 213 -53.51 20.48 -41.91
CA TRP A 213 -54.54 19.45 -41.78
C TRP A 213 -53.97 18.10 -41.32
N ASP A 214 -52.76 17.75 -41.77
CA ASP A 214 -52.04 16.57 -41.29
C ASP A 214 -51.69 16.70 -39.80
N ALA A 215 -51.34 17.91 -39.35
CA ALA A 215 -51.11 18.19 -37.93
C ALA A 215 -52.40 18.07 -37.11
N ASP A 216 -53.50 18.65 -37.61
CA ASP A 216 -54.81 18.63 -36.93
C ASP A 216 -55.41 17.21 -36.88
N SER A 217 -55.12 16.38 -37.88
CA SER A 217 -55.54 14.96 -37.94
C SER A 217 -54.57 14.02 -37.22
N GLY A 218 -53.44 14.51 -36.72
CA GLY A 218 -52.45 13.73 -36.00
C GLY A 218 -51.70 12.73 -36.88
N ALA A 219 -51.51 13.04 -38.17
CA ALA A 219 -50.80 12.18 -39.10
C ALA A 219 -49.35 11.92 -38.62
N THR A 220 -48.93 10.67 -38.75
CA THR A 220 -47.60 10.21 -38.37
C THR A 220 -46.94 9.49 -39.53
N THR A 221 -45.62 9.40 -39.48
CA THR A 221 -44.86 8.55 -40.38
C THR A 221 -43.78 7.83 -39.59
N GLY A 222 -43.43 6.61 -40.02
CA GLY A 222 -42.30 5.90 -39.45
C GLY A 222 -41.00 6.64 -39.70
N CYS A 223 -39.98 6.36 -38.91
CA CYS A 223 -38.61 6.80 -39.19
C CYS A 223 -37.64 5.78 -38.59
N TYR A 224 -36.36 5.90 -38.92
CA TYR A 224 -35.34 5.09 -38.27
C TYR A 224 -34.03 5.86 -38.17
N VAL A 225 -33.21 5.46 -37.20
CA VAL A 225 -31.81 5.88 -37.06
C VAL A 225 -30.96 4.64 -37.24
N GLU A 226 -29.94 4.74 -38.09
CA GLU A 226 -29.05 3.63 -38.44
C GLU A 226 -27.60 4.08 -38.32
N ASN A 227 -26.78 3.26 -37.68
CA ASN A 227 -25.34 3.46 -37.57
C ASN A 227 -24.63 2.09 -37.64
N GLN A 228 -23.39 2.01 -37.13
CA GLN A 228 -22.64 0.75 -37.12
C GLN A 228 -23.13 -0.26 -36.08
N ALA A 229 -23.83 0.19 -35.03
CA ALA A 229 -24.36 -0.69 -33.99
C ALA A 229 -25.64 -1.37 -34.46
N GLY A 230 -26.59 -0.62 -35.02
CA GLY A 230 -27.82 -1.22 -35.52
C GLY A 230 -28.78 -0.25 -36.19
N LYS A 231 -30.07 -0.60 -36.22
CA LYS A 231 -31.13 0.17 -36.88
C LYS A 231 -32.39 0.22 -36.00
N CYS A 232 -32.55 1.33 -35.30
CA CYS A 232 -33.69 1.56 -34.41
C CYS A 232 -34.83 2.28 -35.14
N ALA A 233 -36.04 1.73 -35.04
CA ALA A 233 -37.25 2.34 -35.57
C ALA A 233 -37.84 3.39 -34.60
N GLY A 234 -38.58 4.35 -35.13
CA GLY A 234 -39.30 5.36 -34.38
C GLY A 234 -40.40 6.01 -35.21
N GLU A 235 -40.96 7.10 -34.71
CA GLU A 235 -42.04 7.83 -35.35
C GLU A 235 -41.73 9.33 -35.46
N ARG A 236 -42.29 9.95 -36.50
CA ARG A 236 -42.37 11.41 -36.65
C ARG A 236 -43.83 11.81 -36.68
N LYS A 237 -44.19 12.84 -35.92
CA LYS A 237 -45.55 13.39 -35.86
C LYS A 237 -45.62 14.68 -36.64
N CYS A 238 -46.70 14.89 -37.39
CA CYS A 238 -46.92 16.19 -38.01
C CYS A 238 -47.34 17.23 -36.95
N LEU A 239 -46.66 18.38 -36.96
CA LEU A 239 -46.93 19.53 -36.09
C LEU A 239 -47.20 20.77 -36.96
N ALA A 240 -47.72 21.85 -36.36
CA ALA A 240 -48.04 23.10 -37.07
C ALA A 240 -46.84 23.75 -37.81
N GLY A 241 -45.60 23.32 -37.52
CA GLY A 241 -44.37 23.76 -38.19
C GLY A 241 -43.69 22.71 -39.05
N GLY A 242 -44.34 21.57 -39.34
CA GLY A 242 -43.78 20.43 -40.08
C GLY A 242 -43.62 19.16 -39.22
N LEU A 243 -42.92 18.17 -39.76
CA LEU A 243 -42.66 16.89 -39.08
C LEU A 243 -41.72 17.07 -37.88
N SER A 244 -42.03 16.40 -36.77
CA SER A 244 -41.14 16.33 -35.61
C SER A 244 -39.80 15.66 -35.95
N ALA A 245 -38.85 15.79 -35.03
CA ALA A 245 -37.68 14.91 -35.03
C ALA A 245 -38.13 13.43 -34.92
N CYS A 246 -37.29 12.53 -35.43
CA CYS A 246 -37.50 11.10 -35.29
C CYS A 246 -37.40 10.70 -33.81
N SER A 247 -38.36 9.92 -33.33
CA SER A 247 -38.36 9.42 -31.95
C SER A 247 -37.55 8.13 -31.75
N ALA A 248 -36.87 7.64 -32.80
CA ALA A 248 -36.03 6.45 -32.70
C ALA A 248 -34.85 6.70 -31.75
N LYS A 249 -34.49 5.67 -30.98
CA LYS A 249 -33.24 5.68 -30.22
C LYS A 249 -32.06 5.71 -31.19
N ILE A 250 -30.94 6.27 -30.74
CA ILE A 250 -29.68 6.12 -31.47
C ILE A 250 -29.15 4.74 -31.10
N PRO A 251 -28.96 3.81 -32.07
CA PRO A 251 -28.44 2.48 -31.76
C PRO A 251 -27.07 2.57 -31.09
N ALA A 252 -26.86 1.77 -30.05
CA ALA A 252 -25.60 1.68 -29.31
C ALA A 252 -25.21 0.23 -29.13
N ALA A 253 -23.96 -0.05 -28.77
CA ALA A 253 -23.59 -1.42 -28.41
C ALA A 253 -24.30 -1.81 -27.10
N GLU A 254 -24.73 -3.06 -27.01
CA GLU A 254 -25.45 -3.56 -25.85
C GLU A 254 -24.73 -3.30 -24.53
N SER A 255 -25.54 -2.89 -23.55
CA SER A 255 -25.16 -2.78 -22.15
C SER A 255 -26.10 -3.67 -21.36
N CYS A 256 -25.61 -4.35 -20.32
CA CYS A 256 -26.46 -5.23 -19.50
C CYS A 256 -27.41 -4.41 -18.60
N ASP A 257 -28.46 -3.83 -19.18
CA ASP A 257 -29.45 -2.98 -18.52
C ASP A 257 -30.90 -3.41 -18.81
N GLY A 258 -31.07 -4.50 -19.58
CA GLY A 258 -32.36 -5.08 -19.94
C GLY A 258 -33.05 -4.33 -21.08
N VAL A 259 -32.29 -3.54 -21.85
CA VAL A 259 -32.76 -2.79 -23.00
C VAL A 259 -31.99 -3.25 -24.24
N ASP A 260 -32.75 -3.53 -25.30
CA ASP A 260 -32.22 -3.70 -26.65
C ASP A 260 -31.75 -2.31 -27.17
N ASP A 261 -30.45 -2.08 -27.08
CA ASP A 261 -29.77 -0.82 -27.37
C ASP A 261 -29.40 -0.69 -28.85
N ASP A 262 -29.17 -1.80 -29.55
CA ASP A 262 -28.87 -1.84 -30.98
C ASP A 262 -30.11 -2.09 -31.88
N CYS A 263 -31.23 -2.47 -31.26
CA CYS A 263 -32.52 -2.76 -31.87
C CYS A 263 -32.53 -3.98 -32.81
N ASP A 264 -31.68 -4.98 -32.57
CA ASP A 264 -31.65 -6.23 -33.36
C ASP A 264 -32.72 -7.27 -32.93
N GLY A 265 -33.33 -7.07 -31.76
CA GLY A 265 -34.41 -7.88 -31.20
C GLY A 265 -33.99 -8.89 -30.14
N ASP A 266 -32.70 -9.07 -29.90
CA ASP A 266 -32.16 -9.70 -28.69
C ASP A 266 -31.93 -8.61 -27.62
N VAL A 267 -31.72 -9.04 -26.37
CA VAL A 267 -31.54 -8.11 -25.23
C VAL A 267 -30.27 -8.49 -24.51
N ASP A 268 -29.38 -7.52 -24.31
CA ASP A 268 -28.11 -7.65 -23.59
C ASP A 268 -27.16 -8.70 -24.19
N GLU A 269 -27.20 -9.00 -25.48
CA GLU A 269 -26.31 -10.00 -26.10
C GLU A 269 -24.85 -9.52 -26.19
N GLY A 270 -23.91 -10.45 -26.06
CA GLY A 270 -22.47 -10.11 -26.06
C GLY A 270 -21.97 -9.30 -24.85
N THR A 271 -22.83 -8.98 -23.88
CA THR A 271 -22.48 -8.22 -22.66
C THR A 271 -21.82 -9.06 -21.56
N ALA A 272 -21.83 -10.39 -21.70
CA ALA A 272 -21.23 -11.33 -20.75
C ALA A 272 -19.79 -11.73 -21.15
N GLY A 273 -18.94 -11.96 -20.16
CA GLY A 273 -17.59 -12.51 -20.34
C GLY A 273 -16.43 -11.53 -20.12
N GLY A 274 -16.72 -10.25 -19.84
CA GLY A 274 -15.68 -9.28 -19.46
C GLY A 274 -15.08 -9.57 -18.07
N PRO A 275 -13.82 -9.18 -17.81
CA PRO A 275 -13.25 -9.27 -16.47
C PRO A 275 -13.95 -8.29 -15.53
N CYS A 276 -14.18 -8.71 -14.30
CA CYS A 276 -14.71 -7.86 -13.23
C CYS A 276 -14.03 -8.20 -11.90
N LEU A 277 -14.33 -7.43 -10.84
CA LEU A 277 -13.81 -7.67 -9.50
C LEU A 277 -14.96 -7.93 -8.53
N VAL A 278 -14.84 -9.00 -7.74
CA VAL A 278 -15.72 -9.34 -6.62
C VAL A 278 -15.13 -8.72 -5.36
N THR A 279 -15.67 -7.58 -4.93
CA THR A 279 -15.20 -6.84 -3.76
C THR A 279 -16.06 -7.10 -2.52
N ASN A 280 -15.42 -7.33 -1.37
CA ASN A 280 -16.06 -7.37 -0.07
C ASN A 280 -15.19 -6.68 1.00
N GLU A 281 -15.40 -6.97 2.28
CA GLU A 281 -14.63 -6.37 3.38
C GLU A 281 -13.18 -6.88 3.50
N HIS A 282 -12.86 -8.03 2.89
CA HIS A 282 -11.55 -8.66 2.95
C HIS A 282 -10.67 -8.27 1.76
N GLY A 283 -11.24 -8.10 0.57
CA GLY A 283 -10.45 -7.80 -0.62
C GLY A 283 -11.25 -7.73 -1.91
N SER A 284 -10.55 -7.83 -3.05
CA SER A 284 -11.14 -7.77 -4.39
C SER A 284 -10.57 -8.86 -5.29
N CYS A 285 -11.35 -9.92 -5.51
CA CYS A 285 -10.90 -11.06 -6.31
C CYS A 285 -11.36 -10.95 -7.78
N PRO A 286 -10.56 -11.44 -8.74
CA PRO A 286 -10.98 -11.51 -10.15
C PRO A 286 -12.23 -12.36 -10.35
N GLY A 287 -13.15 -11.87 -11.16
CA GLY A 287 -14.35 -12.57 -11.58
C GLY A 287 -14.67 -12.34 -13.06
N VAL A 288 -15.73 -12.98 -13.53
CA VAL A 288 -16.26 -12.87 -14.89
C VAL A 288 -17.64 -12.24 -14.82
N LEU A 289 -17.87 -11.25 -15.67
CA LEU A 289 -19.16 -10.57 -15.77
C LEU A 289 -20.19 -11.49 -16.43
N SER A 290 -21.31 -11.68 -15.74
CA SER A 290 -22.46 -12.46 -16.15
C SER A 290 -23.67 -11.51 -16.22
N CYS A 291 -24.39 -11.51 -17.32
CA CYS A 291 -25.60 -10.71 -17.46
C CYS A 291 -26.83 -11.59 -17.16
N SER A 292 -27.59 -11.22 -16.12
CA SER A 292 -28.82 -11.95 -15.77
C SER A 292 -29.93 -10.99 -15.36
N GLY A 293 -30.95 -10.88 -16.21
CA GLY A 293 -32.14 -10.06 -15.94
C GLY A 293 -31.88 -8.55 -15.99
N GLY A 294 -31.06 -8.07 -16.93
CA GLY A 294 -30.70 -6.65 -17.07
C GLY A 294 -29.81 -6.13 -15.93
N ALA A 295 -29.09 -7.03 -15.25
CA ALA A 295 -28.16 -6.68 -14.20
C ALA A 295 -26.83 -7.41 -14.42
N ALA A 296 -25.76 -6.62 -14.49
CA ALA A 296 -24.41 -7.12 -14.58
C ALA A 296 -23.97 -7.67 -13.21
N ILE A 297 -23.76 -8.98 -13.13
CA ILE A 297 -23.32 -9.70 -11.93
C ILE A 297 -21.87 -10.12 -12.14
N CYS A 298 -21.00 -9.84 -11.17
CA CYS A 298 -19.65 -10.38 -11.20
C CYS A 298 -19.63 -11.75 -10.51
N GLU A 299 -19.38 -12.81 -11.29
CA GLU A 299 -19.26 -14.18 -10.78
C GLU A 299 -17.77 -14.53 -10.61
N GLY A 300 -17.35 -14.81 -9.37
CA GLY A 300 -15.98 -15.14 -9.03
C GLY A 300 -15.85 -15.55 -7.56
N ASP A 301 -14.66 -15.98 -7.17
CA ASP A 301 -14.37 -16.29 -5.77
C ASP A 301 -14.47 -15.02 -4.92
N LYS A 302 -14.93 -15.18 -3.68
CA LYS A 302 -15.01 -14.07 -2.72
C LYS A 302 -13.70 -14.02 -1.95
N ALA A 303 -13.18 -12.82 -1.77
CA ALA A 303 -12.04 -12.62 -0.88
C ALA A 303 -12.40 -13.08 0.55
N GLU A 304 -11.50 -13.81 1.18
CA GLU A 304 -11.61 -14.22 2.57
C GLU A 304 -10.47 -13.59 3.39
N ALA A 305 -10.53 -13.63 4.71
CA ALA A 305 -9.37 -13.26 5.51
C ALA A 305 -8.23 -14.24 5.23
N GLU A 306 -7.00 -13.76 5.21
CA GLU A 306 -5.82 -14.61 5.03
C GLU A 306 -5.82 -15.76 6.04
N GLN A 307 -5.61 -16.95 5.51
CA GLN A 307 -5.33 -18.16 6.25
C GLN A 307 -3.90 -18.54 5.96
N CYS A 308 -3.27 -19.22 6.90
CA CYS A 308 -1.89 -19.64 6.77
C CYS A 308 -1.84 -20.93 5.93
N ASP A 309 -2.13 -20.83 4.64
CA ASP A 309 -2.33 -21.97 3.73
C ASP A 309 -1.52 -21.88 2.43
N GLY A 310 -0.74 -20.81 2.24
CA GLY A 310 0.09 -20.59 1.07
C GLY A 310 -0.69 -20.08 -0.14
N LEU A 311 -1.90 -19.58 0.07
CA LEU A 311 -2.75 -18.94 -0.93
C LEU A 311 -2.92 -17.45 -0.59
N ASP A 312 -3.23 -16.64 -1.60
CA ASP A 312 -3.67 -15.26 -1.43
C ASP A 312 -5.20 -15.27 -1.33
N ASN A 313 -5.73 -15.40 -0.10
CA ASN A 313 -7.16 -15.60 0.10
C ASN A 313 -7.99 -14.33 -0.14
N ASN A 314 -7.37 -13.15 0.02
CA ASN A 314 -8.01 -11.87 -0.19
C ASN A 314 -7.72 -11.21 -1.55
N CYS A 315 -6.89 -11.87 -2.36
CA CYS A 315 -6.53 -11.48 -3.72
C CYS A 315 -5.80 -10.13 -3.80
N ASN A 316 -4.96 -9.77 -2.82
CA ASN A 316 -4.21 -8.50 -2.84
C ASN A 316 -2.81 -8.61 -3.47
N GLY A 317 -2.40 -9.82 -3.88
CA GLY A 317 -1.13 -10.12 -4.51
C GLY A 317 0.00 -10.47 -3.53
N VAL A 318 -0.27 -10.51 -2.23
CA VAL A 318 0.60 -11.02 -1.18
C VAL A 318 -0.02 -12.32 -0.65
N VAL A 319 0.83 -13.28 -0.28
CA VAL A 319 0.39 -14.58 0.23
C VAL A 319 0.61 -14.59 1.73
N ASP A 320 -0.40 -15.04 2.48
CA ASP A 320 -0.36 -15.18 3.95
C ASP A 320 0.15 -13.92 4.68
N GLU A 321 -0.25 -12.70 4.28
CA GLU A 321 0.19 -11.53 5.04
C GLU A 321 -0.46 -11.43 6.42
N GLY A 322 0.29 -10.87 7.38
CA GLY A 322 -0.12 -10.82 8.78
C GLY A 322 0.24 -12.08 9.57
N PHE A 323 0.80 -13.10 8.93
CA PHE A 323 1.45 -14.22 9.59
C PHE A 323 2.97 -13.97 9.76
N PRO A 324 3.61 -14.48 10.83
CA PRO A 324 5.05 -14.38 11.02
C PRO A 324 5.87 -15.06 9.89
N ASP A 325 7.00 -14.44 9.54
CA ASP A 325 8.07 -14.95 8.66
C ASP A 325 9.40 -14.63 9.36
N LEU A 326 9.85 -15.54 10.24
CA LEU A 326 10.99 -15.30 11.13
C LEU A 326 12.32 -15.29 10.39
N ASN A 327 12.44 -16.11 9.35
CA ASN A 327 13.68 -16.24 8.57
C ASN A 327 13.72 -15.33 7.34
N GLY A 328 12.62 -14.64 7.01
CA GLY A 328 12.54 -13.62 5.96
C GLY A 328 12.59 -14.21 4.55
N ASN A 329 12.19 -15.47 4.36
CA ASN A 329 12.25 -16.14 3.06
C ASN A 329 11.01 -15.88 2.17
N GLY A 330 10.00 -15.15 2.70
CA GLY A 330 8.77 -14.83 2.00
C GLY A 330 7.70 -15.92 2.08
N LYS A 331 7.79 -16.82 3.06
CA LYS A 331 6.76 -17.79 3.41
C LYS A 331 6.42 -17.65 4.89
N ALA A 332 5.15 -17.79 5.22
CA ALA A 332 4.73 -17.79 6.61
C ALA A 332 5.25 -19.03 7.36
N ASP A 333 5.67 -18.84 8.60
CA ASP A 333 6.28 -19.85 9.48
C ASP A 333 5.39 -21.09 9.67
N CYS A 334 4.06 -20.91 9.62
CA CYS A 334 3.08 -21.98 9.74
C CYS A 334 3.15 -23.04 8.64
N LEU A 335 3.77 -22.70 7.50
CA LEU A 335 3.96 -23.59 6.36
C LEU A 335 5.30 -24.34 6.46
N GLU A 336 6.12 -24.00 7.44
CA GLU A 336 7.47 -24.49 7.59
C GLU A 336 7.59 -25.50 8.73
N SER A 337 8.47 -26.48 8.56
CA SER A 337 8.77 -27.47 9.60
C SER A 337 9.82 -27.00 10.60
N ASP A 338 10.46 -25.88 10.29
CA ASP A 338 11.56 -25.20 10.97
C ASP A 338 11.35 -23.70 10.65
N ALA A 339 10.70 -22.98 11.58
CA ALA A 339 10.16 -21.64 11.32
C ALA A 339 11.26 -20.57 11.32
N ASP A 340 12.23 -20.67 12.22
CA ASP A 340 13.34 -19.71 12.31
C ASP A 340 14.58 -20.13 11.49
N SER A 341 14.53 -21.30 10.84
CA SER A 341 15.60 -21.83 9.98
C SER A 341 16.94 -21.98 10.72
N ASP A 342 16.90 -22.33 12.00
CA ASP A 342 18.09 -22.53 12.82
C ASP A 342 18.73 -23.93 12.62
N GLY A 343 18.01 -24.83 11.96
CA GLY A 343 18.42 -26.20 11.66
C GLY A 343 17.84 -27.25 12.61
N VAL A 344 17.03 -26.85 13.58
CA VAL A 344 16.28 -27.72 14.50
C VAL A 344 14.79 -27.66 14.14
N PRO A 345 14.14 -28.79 13.82
CA PRO A 345 12.72 -28.76 13.48
C PRO A 345 11.84 -28.33 14.67
N ASN A 346 10.79 -27.55 14.42
CA ASN A 346 9.82 -27.01 15.40
C ASN A 346 9.30 -28.05 16.42
N ALA A 347 9.20 -29.32 16.02
CA ALA A 347 8.72 -30.41 16.87
C ALA A 347 9.71 -30.86 17.96
N THR A 348 10.98 -30.49 17.83
CA THR A 348 12.10 -30.85 18.71
C THR A 348 12.88 -29.65 19.20
N ASP A 349 12.48 -28.45 18.79
CA ASP A 349 13.11 -27.19 19.10
C ASP A 349 12.59 -26.64 20.45
N ASN A 350 13.51 -26.27 21.36
CA ASN A 350 13.18 -25.64 22.63
C ASN A 350 12.87 -24.13 22.50
N CYS A 351 13.15 -23.53 21.34
CA CYS A 351 12.73 -22.20 20.94
C CYS A 351 12.24 -22.17 19.48
N PRO A 352 11.07 -22.76 19.15
CA PRO A 352 10.58 -22.93 17.76
C PRO A 352 10.41 -21.67 16.91
N ASN A 353 10.61 -20.49 17.50
CA ASN A 353 10.39 -19.18 16.88
C ASN A 353 11.59 -18.24 17.10
N ALA A 354 12.75 -18.73 17.55
CA ALA A 354 13.90 -17.90 17.86
C ALA A 354 15.21 -18.66 17.64
N TYR A 355 15.96 -18.22 16.62
CA TYR A 355 17.19 -18.88 16.16
C TYR A 355 18.16 -19.24 17.30
N ASN A 356 18.27 -20.53 17.62
CA ASN A 356 19.15 -21.04 18.67
C ASN A 356 19.68 -22.46 18.36
N PRO A 357 20.54 -22.64 17.33
CA PRO A 357 20.96 -23.98 16.88
C PRO A 357 21.68 -24.84 17.94
N GLY A 358 22.16 -24.19 19.01
CA GLY A 358 22.79 -24.83 20.15
C GLY A 358 21.83 -25.44 21.17
N GLN A 359 20.54 -25.08 21.12
CA GLN A 359 19.48 -25.57 22.01
C GLN A 359 19.91 -25.54 23.48
N ALA A 360 20.52 -24.43 23.89
CA ALA A 360 20.87 -24.18 25.28
C ALA A 360 19.57 -24.04 26.10
N ASP A 361 19.59 -24.57 27.31
CA ASP A 361 18.47 -24.71 28.25
C ASP A 361 19.10 -24.93 29.64
N ASN A 362 19.44 -23.82 30.29
CA ASN A 362 20.30 -23.79 31.47
C ASN A 362 19.60 -24.40 32.71
N ASP A 363 18.30 -24.23 32.84
CA ASP A 363 17.50 -24.78 33.94
C ASP A 363 16.81 -26.12 33.64
N MET A 364 16.82 -26.56 32.37
CA MET A 364 16.24 -27.80 31.87
C MET A 364 14.71 -27.86 31.99
N ASP A 365 14.02 -26.72 31.88
CA ASP A 365 12.56 -26.66 31.92
C ASP A 365 11.90 -26.96 30.57
N GLY A 366 12.70 -26.97 29.50
CA GLY A 366 12.32 -27.26 28.12
C GLY A 366 12.05 -26.03 27.25
N MET A 367 12.13 -24.82 27.81
CA MET A 367 12.30 -23.57 27.08
C MET A 367 13.79 -23.28 26.94
N GLY A 368 14.24 -22.85 25.76
CA GLY A 368 15.66 -22.56 25.58
C GLY A 368 16.04 -21.16 26.02
N ASP A 369 17.32 -20.96 26.39
CA ASP A 369 17.89 -19.67 26.87
C ASP A 369 17.64 -18.47 25.93
N THR A 370 17.23 -18.72 24.68
CA THR A 370 16.96 -17.67 23.69
C THR A 370 15.53 -17.15 23.74
N CYS A 371 14.61 -17.96 24.26
CA CYS A 371 13.18 -17.67 24.32
C CYS A 371 12.59 -17.80 25.73
N ASP A 372 13.39 -18.25 26.69
CA ASP A 372 13.12 -18.09 28.10
C ASP A 372 13.39 -16.64 28.52
N ALA A 373 12.72 -16.22 29.58
CA ALA A 373 12.88 -14.91 30.19
C ALA A 373 13.43 -15.00 31.63
N ASP A 374 13.71 -16.21 32.12
CA ASP A 374 14.25 -16.57 33.44
C ASP A 374 15.12 -17.84 33.26
N ASP A 375 16.29 -17.68 32.62
CA ASP A 375 17.15 -18.78 32.12
C ASP A 375 17.69 -19.72 33.24
N ASP A 376 17.57 -19.34 34.51
CA ASP A 376 17.94 -20.15 35.67
C ASP A 376 16.78 -20.51 36.62
N ASN A 377 15.54 -20.15 36.22
CA ASN A 377 14.28 -20.41 36.89
C ASN A 377 14.25 -19.99 38.37
N ASP A 378 14.91 -18.88 38.68
CA ASP A 378 15.09 -18.40 40.04
C ASP A 378 13.99 -17.42 40.51
N MET A 379 13.01 -17.15 39.62
CA MET A 379 11.92 -16.19 39.73
C MET A 379 12.32 -14.73 39.50
N SER A 380 13.51 -14.48 38.96
CA SER A 380 14.02 -13.18 38.54
C SER A 380 14.15 -13.17 37.02
N PRO A 381 13.46 -12.28 36.29
CA PRO A 381 13.60 -12.26 34.85
C PRO A 381 15.00 -11.77 34.44
N ASP A 382 15.58 -12.32 33.38
CA ASP A 382 16.98 -12.03 32.95
C ASP A 382 17.27 -10.53 32.78
N THR A 383 16.25 -9.76 32.41
CA THR A 383 16.35 -8.30 32.26
C THR A 383 16.64 -7.53 33.55
N LEU A 384 16.39 -8.15 34.70
CA LEU A 384 16.66 -7.62 36.04
C LEU A 384 17.78 -8.41 36.74
N ASP A 385 18.20 -9.53 36.16
CA ASP A 385 19.19 -10.41 36.73
C ASP A 385 20.61 -10.07 36.25
N CYS A 386 21.55 -9.99 37.18
CA CYS A 386 22.96 -9.77 36.90
C CYS A 386 23.73 -11.10 36.72
N GLY A 387 23.12 -12.23 37.03
CA GLY A 387 23.60 -13.58 36.77
C GLY A 387 22.49 -14.46 36.19
N PRO A 388 21.97 -14.19 34.98
CA PRO A 388 20.79 -14.86 34.41
C PRO A 388 20.93 -16.39 34.24
N PHE A 389 22.13 -16.95 34.38
CA PHE A 389 22.37 -18.38 34.28
C PHE A 389 22.77 -19.02 35.63
N ASP A 390 22.76 -18.26 36.72
CA ASP A 390 23.23 -18.68 38.04
C ASP A 390 22.21 -18.28 39.13
N PRO A 391 21.37 -19.21 39.61
CA PRO A 391 20.25 -18.90 40.50
C PRO A 391 20.69 -18.46 41.92
N ALA A 392 22.00 -18.41 42.16
CA ALA A 392 22.61 -17.85 43.36
C ALA A 392 22.87 -16.33 43.26
N ILE A 393 22.62 -15.72 42.10
CA ILE A 393 22.82 -14.31 41.81
C ILE A 393 21.49 -13.76 41.31
N LYS A 394 20.84 -12.89 42.09
CA LYS A 394 19.60 -12.20 41.66
C LYS A 394 19.26 -11.03 42.59
N PRO A 395 18.38 -10.10 42.16
CA PRO A 395 17.93 -8.98 42.98
C PRO A 395 17.49 -9.35 44.40
N GLY A 396 18.18 -8.77 45.38
CA GLY A 396 17.80 -8.86 46.80
C GLY A 396 18.21 -10.15 47.53
N LEU A 397 19.06 -10.99 46.94
CA LEU A 397 19.78 -12.01 47.71
C LEU A 397 20.77 -11.36 48.68
N PRO A 398 21.14 -12.04 49.79
CA PRO A 398 22.27 -11.61 50.61
C PRO A 398 23.57 -11.81 49.85
N GLU A 399 24.47 -10.83 49.92
CA GLU A 399 25.83 -10.96 49.43
C GLU A 399 26.59 -12.08 50.15
N VAL A 400 27.48 -12.72 49.40
CA VAL A 400 28.44 -13.71 49.86
C VAL A 400 29.80 -13.23 49.41
N CYS A 401 30.79 -13.23 50.31
CA CYS A 401 32.11 -12.75 49.94
C CYS A 401 32.83 -13.66 48.94
N ASP A 402 32.61 -13.38 47.66
CA ASP A 402 33.13 -14.16 46.53
C ASP A 402 33.51 -13.28 45.32
N GLY A 403 33.46 -11.96 45.47
CA GLY A 403 33.84 -11.00 44.43
C GLY A 403 32.77 -10.81 43.36
N LYS A 404 31.53 -11.23 43.63
CA LYS A 404 30.38 -11.02 42.75
C LYS A 404 29.34 -10.15 43.45
N ASP A 405 28.49 -9.53 42.63
CA ASP A 405 27.28 -8.84 43.09
C ASP A 405 26.17 -9.88 43.13
N ASN A 406 25.97 -10.57 44.25
CA ASN A 406 24.94 -11.63 44.35
C ASN A 406 23.52 -11.04 44.43
N SER A 407 23.38 -9.77 44.82
CA SER A 407 22.10 -9.10 45.05
C SER A 407 21.66 -8.15 43.94
N CYS A 408 22.46 -8.05 42.87
CA CYS A 408 22.26 -7.22 41.68
C CYS A 408 21.97 -5.75 41.99
N ASN A 409 22.71 -5.18 42.93
CA ASN A 409 22.54 -3.80 43.36
C ASN A 409 23.69 -2.86 42.91
N PHE A 410 24.61 -3.39 42.09
CA PHE A 410 25.83 -2.75 41.60
C PHE A 410 26.90 -2.51 42.68
N GLN A 411 26.79 -3.20 43.80
CA GLN A 411 27.82 -3.28 44.83
C GLN A 411 28.26 -4.75 44.91
N VAL A 412 29.55 -4.93 45.15
CA VAL A 412 30.16 -6.25 45.28
C VAL A 412 30.52 -6.41 46.73
N ASP A 413 30.11 -7.52 47.34
CA ASP A 413 30.43 -7.87 48.72
C ASP A 413 30.14 -6.73 49.74
N GLU A 414 29.01 -6.01 49.61
CA GLU A 414 28.69 -4.95 50.57
C GLU A 414 28.28 -5.49 51.95
N GLY A 415 28.58 -4.71 52.99
CA GLY A 415 28.30 -5.10 54.37
C GLY A 415 29.29 -6.12 54.95
N PHE A 416 30.26 -6.58 54.15
CA PHE A 416 31.49 -7.20 54.64
C PHE A 416 32.46 -6.15 55.18
N LYS A 417 33.48 -6.61 55.90
CA LYS A 417 34.50 -5.72 56.48
C LYS A 417 35.42 -5.26 55.35
N ASP A 418 35.79 -3.98 55.37
CA ASP A 418 36.68 -3.31 54.43
C ASP A 418 37.54 -2.40 55.32
N THR A 419 38.82 -2.76 55.47
CA THR A 419 39.70 -2.24 56.51
C THR A 419 40.42 -0.97 56.11
N ASP A 420 40.84 -0.86 54.84
CA ASP A 420 41.54 0.29 54.29
C ASP A 420 40.63 1.28 53.53
N PHE A 421 39.38 0.88 53.25
CA PHE A 421 38.36 1.62 52.52
C PHE A 421 38.71 1.90 51.06
N ASP A 422 39.46 1.01 50.41
CA ASP A 422 39.79 1.11 48.98
C ASP A 422 38.64 0.67 48.05
N GLY A 423 37.64 -0.02 48.61
CA GLY A 423 36.44 -0.50 47.94
C GLY A 423 36.37 -2.01 47.70
N PHE A 424 37.36 -2.78 48.14
CA PHE A 424 37.30 -4.24 48.22
C PHE A 424 37.04 -4.68 49.67
N ALA A 425 36.25 -5.74 49.85
CA ALA A 425 36.05 -6.30 51.18
C ALA A 425 37.27 -7.17 51.58
N ASP A 426 37.63 -7.20 52.87
CA ASP A 426 38.76 -7.95 53.45
C ASP A 426 38.85 -9.44 53.03
N CYS A 427 37.73 -9.99 52.54
CA CYS A 427 37.64 -11.40 52.17
C CYS A 427 37.94 -11.68 50.69
N ILE A 428 38.04 -10.63 49.87
CA ILE A 428 38.49 -10.66 48.47
C ILE A 428 39.65 -9.70 48.19
N ASP A 429 39.96 -8.81 49.12
CA ASP A 429 41.16 -8.00 49.08
C ASP A 429 42.40 -8.89 49.27
N GLU A 430 43.50 -8.51 48.62
CA GLU A 430 44.80 -9.17 48.79
C GLU A 430 45.71 -8.39 49.76
N ASP A 431 45.36 -7.15 50.12
CA ASP A 431 46.10 -6.21 51.00
C ASP A 431 45.09 -5.44 51.86
N ASP A 432 44.49 -6.14 52.84
CA ASP A 432 43.35 -5.70 53.64
C ASP A 432 43.53 -4.31 54.29
N ASP A 433 44.75 -3.92 54.68
CA ASP A 433 45.02 -2.65 55.36
C ASP A 433 45.72 -1.58 54.50
N GLY A 434 46.02 -1.91 53.25
CA GLY A 434 46.50 -0.99 52.23
C GLY A 434 47.91 -0.44 52.47
N ASP A 435 48.76 -1.16 53.21
CA ASP A 435 50.16 -0.76 53.44
C ASP A 435 51.08 -1.05 52.26
N GLY A 436 50.62 -1.83 51.28
CA GLY A 436 51.36 -2.27 50.10
C GLY A 436 51.93 -3.68 50.20
N THR A 437 51.57 -4.44 51.24
CA THR A 437 51.99 -5.82 51.49
C THR A 437 50.78 -6.73 51.46
N VAL A 438 50.84 -7.78 50.64
CA VAL A 438 49.74 -8.75 50.61
C VAL A 438 49.59 -9.49 51.94
N ASP A 439 48.36 -9.80 52.35
CA ASP A 439 48.03 -10.42 53.65
C ASP A 439 48.84 -11.70 53.92
N ALA A 440 49.11 -12.46 52.86
CA ALA A 440 49.86 -13.71 52.95
C ALA A 440 51.33 -13.50 53.40
N GLN A 441 51.84 -12.28 53.30
CA GLN A 441 53.20 -11.87 53.66
C GLN A 441 53.23 -10.89 54.82
N ASP A 442 52.07 -10.38 55.24
CA ASP A 442 51.95 -9.50 56.38
C ASP A 442 51.64 -10.26 57.67
N CYS A 443 52.33 -9.89 58.75
CA CYS A 443 52.16 -10.49 60.07
C CYS A 443 50.97 -9.89 60.84
N ALA A 444 50.44 -8.74 60.41
CA ALA A 444 49.22 -8.17 60.96
C ALA A 444 48.32 -7.57 59.87
N PRO A 445 47.65 -8.40 59.03
CA PRO A 445 46.92 -7.97 57.82
C PRO A 445 45.83 -6.91 57.97
N LEU A 446 45.52 -6.47 59.19
CA LEU A 446 44.47 -5.48 59.47
C LEU A 446 45.02 -4.22 60.15
N ASP A 447 46.35 -4.05 60.21
CA ASP A 447 47.06 -3.00 60.94
C ASP A 447 48.22 -2.46 60.09
N ALA A 448 47.92 -1.48 59.23
CA ALA A 448 48.85 -0.88 58.27
C ALA A 448 50.14 -0.24 58.86
N GLN A 449 50.31 -0.27 60.18
CA GLN A 449 51.54 0.13 60.86
C GLN A 449 52.49 -1.04 61.11
N VAL A 450 52.04 -2.26 60.89
CA VAL A 450 52.74 -3.50 61.17
C VAL A 450 52.83 -4.27 59.88
N HIS A 451 53.98 -4.18 59.20
CA HIS A 451 54.16 -4.71 57.86
C HIS A 451 55.63 -4.94 57.53
N PRO A 452 55.97 -5.82 56.58
CA PRO A 452 57.34 -6.04 56.14
C PRO A 452 58.13 -4.76 55.86
N GLY A 453 59.15 -4.51 56.68
CA GLY A 453 60.02 -3.33 56.54
C GLY A 453 59.51 -2.03 57.16
N ALA A 454 58.45 -2.08 58.00
CA ALA A 454 58.06 -0.95 58.85
C ALA A 454 59.18 -0.55 59.84
N GLU A 455 59.04 0.62 60.47
CA GLU A 455 59.95 1.06 61.53
C GLU A 455 59.48 0.49 62.87
N GLU A 456 60.37 -0.21 63.57
CA GLU A 456 60.09 -0.72 64.92
C GLU A 456 59.77 0.43 65.87
N THR A 457 58.68 0.26 66.62
CA THR A 457 58.27 1.13 67.70
C THR A 457 58.29 0.31 68.97
N CYS A 458 58.94 0.80 70.03
CA CYS A 458 59.01 0.02 71.25
C CYS A 458 57.66 -0.11 71.97
N ASP A 459 56.88 -1.10 71.57
CA ASP A 459 55.52 -1.36 72.02
C ASP A 459 55.24 -2.85 72.25
N GLY A 460 56.25 -3.72 72.04
CA GLY A 460 56.13 -5.15 72.22
C GLY A 460 55.41 -5.85 71.08
N LYS A 461 55.37 -5.23 69.89
CA LYS A 461 54.99 -5.85 68.61
C LYS A 461 56.21 -5.97 67.69
N ASP A 462 56.17 -6.96 66.83
CA ASP A 462 57.08 -7.05 65.68
C ASP A 462 56.47 -6.18 64.58
N ASN A 463 56.82 -4.90 64.53
CA ASN A 463 56.19 -3.97 63.59
C ASN A 463 56.62 -4.25 62.15
N ASN A 464 57.82 -4.80 61.94
CA ASN A 464 58.39 -4.97 60.61
C ASN A 464 58.32 -6.40 60.06
N CYS A 465 57.65 -7.30 60.79
CA CYS A 465 57.40 -8.70 60.44
C CYS A 465 58.67 -9.52 60.18
N ASP A 466 59.78 -9.23 60.87
CA ASP A 466 61.04 -9.94 60.72
C ASP A 466 61.28 -11.06 61.75
N PHE A 467 60.27 -11.31 62.60
CA PHE A 467 60.26 -12.23 63.74
C PHE A 467 61.19 -11.81 64.89
N LYS A 468 61.61 -10.55 64.93
CA LYS A 468 62.23 -9.94 66.10
C LYS A 468 61.32 -8.86 66.67
N LEU A 469 61.44 -8.71 67.98
CA LEU A 469 60.60 -7.80 68.74
C LEU A 469 61.42 -6.56 69.04
N ASP A 470 60.92 -5.38 68.62
CA ASP A 470 61.45 -4.08 69.00
C ASP A 470 62.99 -3.99 68.78
N GLU A 471 63.55 -4.52 67.68
CA GLU A 471 64.99 -4.50 67.51
C GLU A 471 65.55 -3.11 67.16
N GLY A 472 66.83 -2.90 67.49
CA GLY A 472 67.47 -1.58 67.32
C GLY A 472 67.22 -0.61 68.49
N PHE A 473 66.36 -0.98 69.44
CA PHE A 473 66.26 -0.34 70.75
C PHE A 473 67.38 -0.81 71.70
N VAL A 474 67.53 -0.14 72.84
CA VAL A 474 68.54 -0.50 73.83
C VAL A 474 68.11 -1.81 74.50
N ASP A 475 69.02 -2.76 74.58
CA ASP A 475 68.92 -4.03 75.29
C ASP A 475 70.19 -4.14 76.16
N LEU A 476 70.04 -3.76 77.42
CA LEU A 476 71.14 -3.54 78.34
C LEU A 476 71.72 -4.84 78.90
N ASP A 477 70.89 -5.82 79.24
CA ASP A 477 71.33 -7.10 79.81
C ASP A 477 71.56 -8.21 78.75
N LYS A 478 71.07 -8.01 77.53
CA LYS A 478 71.18 -8.90 76.36
C LYS A 478 70.42 -10.20 76.49
N ASP A 479 69.31 -10.19 77.19
CA ASP A 479 68.41 -11.35 77.29
C ASP A 479 67.50 -11.52 76.06
N GLY A 480 67.45 -10.50 75.18
CA GLY A 480 66.68 -10.47 73.95
C GLY A 480 65.37 -9.69 74.03
N LEU A 481 65.08 -9.05 75.16
CA LEU A 481 64.03 -8.03 75.31
C LEU A 481 64.69 -6.64 75.40
N PRO A 482 64.22 -5.64 74.64
CA PRO A 482 64.74 -4.29 74.79
C PRO A 482 64.18 -3.60 76.05
N ASP A 483 64.98 -2.74 76.68
CA ASP A 483 64.73 -2.01 77.95
C ASP A 483 63.36 -1.32 78.01
N CYS A 484 62.76 -1.00 76.87
CA CYS A 484 61.49 -0.29 76.81
C CYS A 484 60.26 -1.20 76.97
N VAL A 485 60.42 -2.52 76.82
CA VAL A 485 59.40 -3.55 77.13
C VAL A 485 59.90 -4.58 78.14
N ASP A 486 61.21 -4.63 78.39
CA ASP A 486 61.77 -5.36 79.51
C ASP A 486 61.26 -4.76 80.83
N VAL A 487 61.08 -5.65 81.81
CA VAL A 487 60.67 -5.30 83.15
C VAL A 487 61.85 -5.34 84.13
N ASP A 488 63.05 -5.77 83.70
CA ASP A 488 64.29 -5.91 84.47
C ASP A 488 65.52 -5.59 83.59
N ASP A 489 65.67 -4.32 83.17
CA ASP A 489 66.61 -3.86 82.13
C ASP A 489 68.07 -4.32 82.32
N ASP A 490 68.51 -4.53 83.57
CA ASP A 490 69.88 -4.92 83.90
C ASP A 490 70.07 -6.39 84.30
N GLY A 491 68.98 -7.18 84.28
CA GLY A 491 68.96 -8.62 84.53
C GLY A 491 69.43 -9.03 85.93
N ASP A 492 69.35 -8.13 86.91
CA ASP A 492 69.84 -8.39 88.27
C ASP A 492 68.83 -9.09 89.20
N GLY A 493 67.60 -9.32 88.69
CA GLY A 493 66.51 -10.02 89.35
C GLY A 493 65.56 -9.10 90.13
N TYR A 494 65.64 -7.78 89.93
CA TYR A 494 64.71 -6.81 90.47
C TYR A 494 64.18 -5.89 89.38
N GLY A 495 62.92 -6.08 89.00
CA GLY A 495 62.37 -5.24 87.94
C GLY A 495 62.40 -3.74 88.20
N ASP A 496 62.48 -2.93 87.14
CA ASP A 496 62.92 -1.53 87.14
C ASP A 496 62.15 -0.64 88.11
N ALA A 497 60.84 -0.88 88.24
CA ALA A 497 59.97 -0.16 89.15
C ALA A 497 60.37 -0.31 90.63
N ASN A 498 61.12 -1.36 90.97
CA ASN A 498 61.53 -1.75 92.32
C ASN A 498 63.04 -1.84 92.51
N ASP A 499 63.81 -1.38 91.53
CA ASP A 499 65.27 -1.31 91.59
C ASP A 499 65.79 0.12 91.80
N ASN A 500 66.88 0.23 92.56
CA ASN A 500 67.49 1.51 92.89
C ASN A 500 68.54 1.96 91.88
N CYS A 501 68.97 1.09 90.96
CA CYS A 501 69.83 1.42 89.84
C CYS A 501 69.36 0.65 88.58
N PRO A 502 68.15 0.93 88.03
CA PRO A 502 67.51 0.07 87.02
C PRO A 502 68.35 -0.24 85.78
N LEU A 503 69.29 0.64 85.43
CA LEU A 503 70.16 0.47 84.27
C LEU A 503 71.57 -0.02 84.64
N THR A 504 71.79 -0.62 85.81
CA THR A 504 73.13 -1.05 86.24
C THR A 504 73.06 -2.20 87.24
N ALA A 505 73.36 -3.41 86.73
CA ALA A 505 73.22 -4.65 87.46
C ALA A 505 73.83 -4.57 88.86
N ASN A 506 72.97 -4.65 89.87
CA ASN A 506 73.34 -4.48 91.26
C ASN A 506 72.57 -5.46 92.16
N PRO A 507 72.76 -6.78 91.98
CA PRO A 507 71.92 -7.82 92.60
C PRO A 507 71.97 -7.82 94.15
N ASP A 508 72.95 -7.12 94.74
CA ASP A 508 73.11 -6.91 96.18
C ASP A 508 72.55 -5.57 96.70
N ARG A 509 72.00 -4.71 95.83
CA ARG A 509 71.60 -3.31 96.07
C ARG A 509 72.71 -2.45 96.67
N GLY A 510 73.93 -2.60 96.15
CA GLY A 510 75.10 -1.82 96.57
C GLY A 510 75.74 -2.24 97.91
N ARG A 511 75.66 -3.52 98.33
CA ARG A 511 76.30 -4.01 99.56
C ARG A 511 77.72 -4.54 99.32
N THR A 512 78.76 -3.79 99.73
CA THR A 512 80.16 -4.28 99.73
C THR A 512 80.49 -5.10 100.97
N TRP A 513 81.07 -6.30 100.81
CA TRP A 513 81.62 -7.12 101.90
C TRP A 513 83.16 -7.07 101.91
N THR A 514 83.77 -6.56 102.98
CA THR A 514 85.24 -6.60 103.16
C THR A 514 85.66 -7.76 104.08
N ARG A 515 86.56 -8.62 103.60
CA ARG A 515 87.14 -9.77 104.33
C ARG A 515 88.37 -9.34 105.13
N THR A 516 88.36 -9.46 106.45
CA THR A 516 89.57 -9.38 107.29
C THR A 516 89.98 -10.78 107.72
N ASP A 517 91.13 -11.25 107.21
CA ASP A 517 91.72 -12.53 107.56
C ASP A 517 92.48 -12.43 108.91
N SER A 518 91.99 -13.14 109.92
CA SER A 518 92.81 -13.58 111.06
C SER A 518 92.32 -14.94 111.55
N ALA A 519 93.28 -15.85 111.70
CA ALA A 519 93.13 -17.29 111.84
C ALA A 519 92.20 -17.72 112.98
N THR A 520 91.53 -18.85 112.74
CA THR A 520 90.67 -19.66 113.62
C THR A 520 89.24 -19.13 113.87
N SER A 521 88.33 -19.64 113.02
CA SER A 521 86.85 -19.57 113.05
C SER A 521 86.23 -18.49 112.16
N ALA A 522 85.74 -18.90 110.99
CA ALA A 522 84.93 -18.06 110.11
C ALA A 522 83.59 -17.75 110.78
N THR A 523 83.44 -16.52 111.25
CA THR A 523 82.14 -15.95 111.63
C THR A 523 81.93 -14.71 110.78
N TRP A 524 80.94 -14.75 109.89
CA TRP A 524 80.54 -13.60 109.07
C TRP A 524 79.79 -12.60 109.94
N MET A 525 80.24 -11.35 110.03
CA MET A 525 79.46 -10.26 110.61
C MET A 525 79.20 -9.17 109.56
N ARG A 526 77.91 -8.83 109.39
CA ARG A 526 77.42 -7.70 108.59
C ARG A 526 77.95 -6.39 109.18
N THR A 527 78.61 -5.58 108.35
CA THR A 527 78.75 -4.14 108.62
C THR A 527 78.17 -3.37 107.45
N ALA A 528 77.07 -2.66 107.71
CA ALA A 528 76.49 -1.72 106.77
C ALA A 528 77.25 -0.40 106.90
N THR A 529 78.05 -0.06 105.90
CA THR A 529 78.58 1.29 105.75
C THR A 529 77.66 2.05 104.80
N VAL A 530 76.78 2.85 105.39
CA VAL A 530 76.02 3.88 104.68
C VAL A 530 77.02 4.95 104.24
N SER A 531 77.45 4.89 102.99
CA SER A 531 78.19 5.96 102.33
C SER A 531 77.19 7.05 101.91
N ARG A 532 76.82 7.91 102.85
CA ARG A 532 76.21 9.21 102.51
C ARG A 532 77.29 10.09 101.89
N THR A 533 77.25 10.29 100.58
CA THR A 533 77.83 11.47 99.95
C THR A 533 76.82 12.62 100.02
N PRO A 534 77.23 13.82 100.51
CA PRO A 534 76.35 14.98 100.56
C PRO A 534 76.21 15.56 99.15
N GLY A 535 74.96 15.87 98.79
CA GLY A 535 74.59 16.34 97.47
C GLY A 535 75.22 17.67 97.07
N THR A 536 75.37 17.83 95.76
CA THR A 536 75.39 19.12 95.08
C THR A 536 74.11 19.24 94.25
N THR A 537 73.28 20.18 94.67
CA THR A 537 72.08 20.70 93.98
C THR A 537 72.40 21.34 92.62
N ALA A 538 71.61 21.00 91.60
CA ALA A 538 70.99 21.89 90.60
C ALA A 538 69.88 21.07 89.90
N ARG A 539 68.59 21.23 90.20
CA ARG A 539 67.62 22.14 89.54
C ARG A 539 67.87 22.24 88.02
N GLY A 540 66.99 21.79 87.13
CA GLY A 540 65.54 21.61 87.22
C GLY A 540 64.89 22.51 86.18
#